data_AF-A0A519SBK9-F1
#
_entry.id   AF-A0A519SBK9-F1
#
_cell.length_a   1.000
_cell.length_b   1.000
_cell.length_c   1.000
_cell.angle_alpha   90.00
_cell.angle_beta   90.00
_cell.angle_gamma   90.00
#
_symmetry.space_group_name_H-M   'P 1'
#
loop_
_entity.id
_entity.type
_entity.pdbx_description
1 polymer ?
#
loop_
_entity_poly.entity_id
_entity_poly.type
_entity_poly.pdbx_seq_one_letter_code
_entity_poly.pdbx_strand_id
1 'polypeptide(L)'
;GRQYDAKGNLRDWWTKEDADKFNAKAAMVGKQYSAFSPLDSVHVNGALTMGENLADLGGLTIAYQAYQKTAEAKAGKKIDGFTPNQRFFLGYAQIWRGNARPEYLRQQVQNDPHSPAQFRTNGPLMNMPEFYQAFGCKPGDKMERPTAEQARIW
;
A
#
# COMPACT_ATOMS: atom_id res chain seq x y z
N GLY A 1 1.77 10.05 -12.74
CA GLY A 1 2.65 9.39 -13.74
C GLY A 1 1.92 8.95 -15.00
N ARG A 2 0.88 8.10 -14.91
CA ARG A 2 0.31 7.38 -16.07
C ARG A 2 -0.11 8.21 -17.30
N GLN A 3 -0.34 9.51 -17.16
CA GLN A 3 -0.75 10.39 -18.26
C GLN A 3 0.44 10.84 -19.14
N TYR A 4 1.66 10.51 -18.73
CA TYR A 4 2.88 10.83 -19.47
C TYR A 4 3.38 9.59 -20.20
N ASP A 5 3.76 9.75 -21.47
CA ASP A 5 4.35 8.67 -22.28
C ASP A 5 5.83 8.43 -21.91
N ALA A 6 6.46 7.44 -22.55
CA ALA A 6 7.86 7.07 -22.29
C ALA A 6 8.89 8.18 -22.61
N LYS A 7 8.50 9.24 -23.32
CA LYS A 7 9.34 10.41 -23.61
C LYS A 7 9.07 11.59 -22.66
N GLY A 8 8.12 11.42 -21.71
CA GLY A 8 7.73 12.46 -20.77
C GLY A 8 6.70 13.45 -21.32
N ASN A 9 6.01 13.13 -22.43
CA ASN A 9 4.95 14.00 -22.96
C ASN A 9 3.61 13.69 -22.32
N LEU A 10 2.84 14.73 -21.96
CA LEU A 10 1.45 14.59 -21.53
C LEU A 10 0.59 14.21 -22.74
N ARG A 11 0.22 12.93 -22.85
CA ARG A 11 -0.57 12.38 -23.96
C ARG A 11 -1.34 11.17 -23.45
N ASP A 12 -2.61 11.02 -23.82
CA ASP A 12 -3.30 9.76 -23.56
C ASP A 12 -2.73 8.66 -24.46
N TRP A 13 -2.18 7.63 -23.83
CA TRP A 13 -1.60 6.46 -24.49
C TRP A 13 -2.29 5.16 -24.05
N TRP A 14 -3.40 5.27 -23.31
CA TRP A 14 -4.22 4.15 -22.85
C TRP A 14 -5.48 4.08 -23.70
N THR A 15 -6.04 2.88 -23.85
CA THR A 15 -7.42 2.78 -24.33
C THR A 15 -8.37 3.33 -23.26
N LYS A 16 -9.55 3.80 -23.67
CA LYS A 16 -10.59 4.22 -22.72
C LYS A 16 -10.94 3.12 -21.72
N GLU A 17 -11.04 1.88 -22.20
CA GLU A 17 -11.37 0.73 -21.36
C GLU A 17 -10.31 0.49 -20.26
N ASP A 18 -9.03 0.54 -20.63
CA ASP A 18 -7.93 0.37 -19.66
C ASP A 18 -7.89 1.52 -18.65
N ALA A 19 -8.13 2.76 -19.11
CA ALA A 19 -8.19 3.93 -18.25
C ALA A 19 -9.34 3.81 -17.23
N ASP A 20 -10.52 3.35 -17.67
CA ASP A 20 -11.68 3.16 -16.80
C ASP A 20 -11.43 2.06 -15.76
N LYS A 21 -10.82 0.93 -16.15
CA LYS A 21 -10.42 -0.15 -15.22
C LYS A 21 -9.37 0.32 -14.20
N PHE A 22 -8.38 1.09 -14.64
CA PHE A 22 -7.40 1.69 -13.74
C PHE A 22 -8.06 2.63 -12.73
N ASN A 23 -8.90 3.54 -13.21
CA ASN A 23 -9.58 4.52 -12.35
C ASN A 23 -10.47 3.81 -11.31
N ALA A 24 -11.17 2.73 -11.68
CA ALA A 24 -11.98 1.94 -10.75
C ALA A 24 -11.12 1.33 -9.62
N LYS A 25 -9.98 0.74 -9.95
CA LYS A 25 -9.06 0.17 -8.95
C LYS A 25 -8.40 1.25 -8.09
N ALA A 26 -8.00 2.37 -8.69
CA ALA A 26 -7.45 3.51 -7.96
C ALA A 26 -8.50 4.08 -6.98
N ALA A 27 -9.77 4.16 -7.39
CA ALA A 27 -10.86 4.60 -6.51
C ALA A 27 -11.04 3.69 -5.28
N MET A 28 -10.80 2.37 -5.41
CA MET A 28 -10.79 1.46 -4.25
C MET A 28 -9.71 1.85 -3.24
N VAL A 29 -8.49 2.18 -3.72
CA VAL A 29 -7.39 2.66 -2.86
C VAL A 29 -7.74 4.00 -2.25
N GLY A 30 -8.25 4.96 -3.03
CA GLY A 30 -8.70 6.25 -2.49
C GLY A 30 -9.74 6.10 -1.39
N LYS A 31 -10.75 5.24 -1.59
CA LYS A 31 -11.78 4.95 -0.59
C LYS A 31 -11.17 4.32 0.67
N GLN A 32 -10.26 3.37 0.52
CA GLN A 32 -9.56 2.76 1.66
C GLN A 32 -8.85 3.81 2.50
N TYR A 33 -8.03 4.66 1.87
CA TYR A 33 -7.24 5.64 2.61
C TYR A 33 -8.10 6.75 3.20
N SER A 34 -9.18 7.17 2.55
CA SER A 34 -10.12 8.13 3.12
C SER A 34 -10.84 7.65 4.38
N ALA A 35 -10.86 6.34 4.66
CA ALA A 35 -11.40 5.78 5.89
C ALA A 35 -10.39 5.78 7.05
N PHE A 36 -9.11 6.06 6.79
CA PHE A 36 -8.08 6.09 7.82
C PHE A 36 -8.09 7.40 8.59
N SER A 37 -8.04 7.29 9.92
CA SER A 37 -8.05 8.40 10.85
C SER A 37 -6.84 8.33 11.78
N PRO A 38 -5.76 9.14 11.56
CA PRO A 38 -4.63 9.18 12.49
C PRO A 38 -4.96 9.86 13.83
N LEU A 39 -6.05 10.64 13.88
CA LEU A 39 -6.55 11.36 15.05
C LEU A 39 -8.07 11.42 14.91
N ASP A 40 -8.82 11.25 16.01
CA ASP A 40 -10.29 11.09 16.02
C ASP A 40 -11.08 11.77 14.88
N SER A 41 -10.95 13.09 14.72
CA SER A 41 -11.71 13.89 13.74
C SER A 41 -10.99 14.17 12.41
N VAL A 42 -9.82 13.60 12.19
CA VAL A 42 -8.92 13.91 11.07
C VAL A 42 -8.78 12.67 10.23
N HIS A 43 -9.18 12.74 8.96
CA HIS A 43 -9.10 11.62 8.03
C HIS A 43 -8.06 11.92 6.96
N VAL A 44 -7.31 10.88 6.56
CA VAL A 44 -6.42 10.99 5.40
C VAL A 44 -7.22 11.39 4.18
N ASN A 45 -6.73 12.35 3.40
CA ASN A 45 -7.34 12.68 2.11
C ASN A 45 -6.85 11.69 1.05
N GLY A 46 -7.66 10.66 0.77
CA GLY A 46 -7.31 9.61 -0.19
C GLY A 46 -7.16 10.11 -1.63
N ALA A 47 -7.76 11.25 -1.99
CA ALA A 47 -7.57 11.87 -3.30
C ALA A 47 -6.21 12.60 -3.39
N LEU A 48 -5.84 13.34 -2.34
CA LEU A 48 -4.54 14.02 -2.24
C LEU A 48 -3.39 13.01 -2.27
N THR A 49 -3.52 11.92 -1.51
CA THR A 49 -2.45 10.93 -1.31
C THR A 49 -2.40 9.83 -2.36
N MET A 50 -3.32 9.86 -3.35
CA MET A 50 -3.52 8.79 -4.32
C MET A 50 -2.23 8.36 -5.03
N GLY A 51 -1.43 9.32 -5.51
CA GLY A 51 -0.20 9.01 -6.24
C GLY A 51 0.77 8.16 -5.42
N GLU A 52 1.01 8.57 -4.18
CA GLU A 52 1.93 7.90 -3.26
C GLU A 52 1.37 6.58 -2.74
N ASN A 53 0.08 6.50 -2.45
CA ASN A 53 -0.56 5.26 -2.01
C ASN A 53 -0.49 4.17 -3.10
N LEU A 54 -0.67 4.56 -4.37
CA LEU A 54 -0.51 3.66 -5.52
C LEU A 54 0.95 3.24 -5.72
N ALA A 55 1.90 4.15 -5.47
CA ALA A 55 3.32 3.85 -5.54
C ALA A 55 3.74 2.87 -4.43
N ASP A 56 3.29 3.05 -3.19
CA ASP A 56 3.54 2.14 -2.08
C ASP A 56 3.00 0.73 -2.36
N LEU A 57 1.74 0.64 -2.79
CA LEU A 57 1.10 -0.64 -3.12
C LEU A 57 1.80 -1.35 -4.28
N GLY A 58 2.08 -0.62 -5.37
CA GLY A 58 2.78 -1.15 -6.54
C GLY A 58 4.20 -1.60 -6.22
N GLY A 59 4.97 -0.72 -5.60
CA GLY A 59 6.36 -0.97 -5.22
C GLY A 59 6.49 -2.17 -4.30
N LEU A 60 5.63 -2.27 -3.28
CA LEU A 60 5.64 -3.41 -2.36
C LEU A 60 5.26 -4.72 -3.04
N THR A 61 4.22 -4.71 -3.89
CA THR A 61 3.78 -5.90 -4.63
C THR A 61 4.88 -6.42 -5.56
N ILE A 62 5.51 -5.52 -6.32
CA ILE A 62 6.61 -5.87 -7.22
C ILE A 62 7.84 -6.35 -6.44
N ALA A 63 8.19 -5.66 -5.35
CA ALA A 63 9.30 -6.05 -4.49
C ALA A 63 9.08 -7.45 -3.88
N TYR A 64 7.86 -7.77 -3.45
CA TYR A 64 7.52 -9.09 -2.94
C TYR A 64 7.66 -10.16 -4.02
N GLN A 65 7.13 -9.92 -5.22
CA GLN A 65 7.26 -10.85 -6.35
C GLN A 65 8.73 -11.07 -6.75
N ALA A 66 9.55 -10.02 -6.73
CA ALA A 66 10.99 -10.13 -6.96
C ALA A 66 11.67 -10.95 -5.84
N TYR A 67 11.33 -10.67 -4.58
CA TYR A 67 11.84 -11.40 -3.42
C TYR A 67 11.54 -12.90 -3.51
N GLN A 68 10.32 -13.30 -3.90
CA GLN A 68 9.95 -14.71 -4.08
C GLN A 68 10.81 -15.47 -5.11
N LYS A 69 11.51 -14.77 -6.02
CA LYS A 69 12.41 -15.40 -7.00
C LYS A 69 13.78 -15.76 -6.40
N THR A 70 14.17 -15.14 -5.28
CA THR A 70 15.46 -15.33 -4.62
C THR A 70 15.62 -16.72 -3.98
N ALA A 71 16.85 -17.11 -3.68
CA ALA A 71 17.12 -18.35 -2.93
C ALA A 71 16.65 -18.22 -1.48
N GLU A 72 16.77 -17.03 -0.90
CA GLU A 72 16.41 -16.71 0.48
C GLU A 72 14.92 -16.91 0.75
N ALA A 73 14.05 -16.46 -0.17
CA ALA A 73 12.61 -16.67 -0.06
C ALA A 73 12.24 -18.16 -0.13
N LYS A 74 12.94 -18.94 -0.97
CA LYS A 74 12.68 -20.37 -1.21
C LYS A 74 13.30 -21.28 -0.14
N ALA A 75 14.26 -20.79 0.63
CA ALA A 75 15.00 -21.61 1.59
C ALA A 75 14.14 -22.08 2.79
N GLY A 76 13.00 -21.44 3.06
CA GLY A 76 12.13 -21.76 4.21
C GLY A 76 12.79 -21.54 5.58
N LYS A 77 14.04 -21.05 5.62
CA LYS A 77 14.82 -20.86 6.84
C LYS A 77 14.22 -19.75 7.69
N LYS A 78 13.87 -20.10 8.93
CA LYS A 78 13.47 -19.12 9.94
C LYS A 78 14.69 -18.39 10.50
N ILE A 79 14.56 -17.10 10.76
CA ILE A 79 15.50 -16.30 11.56
C ILE A 79 14.68 -15.60 12.63
N ASP A 80 15.11 -15.72 13.89
CA ASP A 80 14.42 -15.21 15.07
C ASP A 80 12.94 -15.64 15.15
N GLY A 81 12.65 -16.87 14.73
CA GLY A 81 11.29 -17.43 14.72
C GLY A 81 10.43 -17.06 13.52
N PHE A 82 10.86 -16.12 12.67
CA PHE A 82 10.09 -15.62 11.54
C PHE A 82 10.45 -16.32 10.22
N THR A 83 9.45 -16.65 9.41
CA THR A 83 9.63 -17.17 8.06
C THR A 83 10.23 -16.11 7.13
N PRO A 84 10.83 -16.49 5.98
CA PRO A 84 11.27 -15.54 4.96
C PRO A 84 10.19 -14.50 4.58
N ASN A 85 8.95 -14.93 4.36
CA ASN A 85 7.83 -14.04 4.00
C ASN A 85 7.46 -13.08 5.14
N GLN A 86 7.39 -13.57 6.38
CA GLN A 86 7.15 -12.70 7.53
C GLN A 86 8.24 -11.63 7.66
N ARG A 87 9.51 -12.01 7.46
CA ARG A 87 10.65 -11.08 7.54
C ARG A 87 10.62 -10.03 6.44
N PHE A 88 10.17 -10.37 5.23
CA PHE A 88 9.99 -9.37 4.17
C PHE A 88 9.02 -8.26 4.62
N PHE A 89 7.85 -8.64 5.14
CA PHE A 89 6.85 -7.67 5.59
C PHE A 89 7.27 -6.92 6.86
N LEU A 90 7.98 -7.58 7.78
CA LEU A 90 8.58 -6.89 8.94
C LEU A 90 9.64 -5.89 8.51
N GLY A 91 10.48 -6.24 7.53
CA GLY A 91 11.46 -5.33 6.93
C GLY A 91 10.79 -4.10 6.32
N TYR A 92 9.72 -4.31 5.55
CA TYR A 92 8.91 -3.21 5.01
C TYR A 92 8.34 -2.33 6.12
N ALA A 93 7.72 -2.91 7.16
CA ALA A 93 7.14 -2.14 8.26
C ALA A 93 8.20 -1.32 9.03
N GLN A 94 9.43 -1.82 9.12
CA GLN A 94 10.51 -1.13 9.82
C GLN A 94 10.99 0.16 9.13
N ILE A 95 10.88 0.28 7.80
CA ILE A 95 11.28 1.50 7.08
C ILE A 95 10.39 2.70 7.44
N TRP A 96 9.15 2.43 7.84
CA TRP A 96 8.14 3.43 8.19
C TRP A 96 8.05 3.68 9.70
N ARG A 97 8.98 3.15 10.49
CA ARG A 97 8.98 3.38 11.93
C ARG A 97 9.16 4.87 12.21
N GLY A 98 8.11 5.49 12.73
CA GLY A 98 8.11 6.89 13.10
C GLY A 98 6.98 7.18 14.08
N ASN A 99 7.12 8.28 14.82
CA ASN A 99 6.07 8.83 15.65
C ASN A 99 6.01 10.34 15.42
N ALA A 100 4.82 10.90 15.49
CA ALA A 100 4.59 12.30 15.22
C ALA A 100 3.66 12.90 16.26
N ARG A 101 3.86 14.20 16.55
CA ARG A 101 2.94 14.93 17.43
C ARG A 101 1.59 15.14 16.72
N PRO A 102 0.47 15.21 17.46
CA PRO A 102 -0.84 15.44 16.87
C PRO A 102 -0.91 16.70 16.00
N GLU A 103 -0.22 17.77 16.37
CA GLU A 103 -0.20 19.03 15.62
C GLU A 103 0.44 18.83 14.24
N TYR A 104 1.53 18.07 14.17
CA TYR A 104 2.17 17.71 12.90
C TYR A 104 1.26 16.80 12.06
N LEU A 105 0.62 15.79 12.67
CA LEU A 105 -0.30 14.90 11.94
C LEU A 105 -1.48 15.67 11.33
N ARG A 106 -2.02 16.67 12.04
CA ARG A 106 -3.06 17.56 11.50
C ARG A 106 -2.56 18.33 10.28
N GLN A 107 -1.35 18.88 10.34
CA GLN A 107 -0.76 19.60 9.22
C GLN A 107 -0.51 18.65 8.04
N GLN A 108 0.16 17.52 8.29
CA GLN A 108 0.53 16.54 7.28
C GLN A 108 -0.68 16.09 6.46
N VAL A 109 -1.78 15.72 7.13
CA VAL A 109 -2.99 15.25 6.46
C VAL A 109 -3.61 16.30 5.52
N GLN A 110 -3.35 17.59 5.75
CA GLN A 110 -3.90 18.67 4.92
C GLN A 110 -3.07 18.97 3.67
N ASN A 111 -1.75 18.76 3.69
CA ASN A 111 -0.87 19.29 2.65
C ASN A 111 0.26 18.37 2.17
N ASP A 112 0.53 17.25 2.84
CA ASP A 112 1.52 16.27 2.42
C ASP A 112 0.84 15.25 1.47
N PRO A 113 1.37 15.01 0.26
CA PRO A 113 0.86 13.96 -0.62
C PRO A 113 1.16 12.54 -0.09
N HIS A 114 1.99 12.39 0.93
CA HIS A 114 2.23 11.10 1.56
C HIS A 114 1.26 10.85 2.71
N SER A 115 0.72 9.63 2.76
CA SER A 115 -0.04 9.18 3.92
C SER A 115 0.85 9.13 5.18
N PRO A 116 0.29 9.30 6.39
CA PRO A 116 1.03 9.08 7.64
C PRO A 116 1.67 7.69 7.67
N ALA A 117 2.85 7.58 8.30
CA ALA A 117 3.71 6.39 8.22
C ALA A 117 3.01 5.07 8.61
N GLN A 118 2.11 5.10 9.60
CA GLN A 118 1.32 3.92 9.99
C GLN A 118 0.39 3.43 8.87
N PHE A 119 -0.12 4.33 8.02
CA PHE A 119 -0.98 3.98 6.89
C PHE A 119 -0.19 3.65 5.63
N ARG A 120 1.03 4.20 5.46
CA ARG A 120 1.99 3.67 4.47
C ARG A 120 2.43 2.25 4.80
N THR A 121 2.54 1.93 6.10
CA THR A 121 2.80 0.56 6.55
C THR A 121 1.59 -0.35 6.29
N ASN A 122 0.44 -0.01 6.88
CA ASN A 122 -0.69 -0.93 6.93
C ASN A 122 -1.49 -0.97 5.63
N GLY A 123 -1.73 0.19 5.01
CA GLY A 123 -2.61 0.34 3.85
C GLY A 123 -2.26 -0.61 2.69
N PRO A 124 -1.00 -0.66 2.22
CA PRO A 124 -0.59 -1.60 1.18
C PRO A 124 -0.74 -3.06 1.60
N LEU A 125 -0.37 -3.41 2.83
CA LEU A 125 -0.44 -4.79 3.36
C LEU A 125 -1.89 -5.30 3.43
N MET A 126 -2.87 -4.43 3.70
CA MET A 126 -4.30 -4.75 3.66
C MET A 126 -4.85 -5.02 2.24
N ASN A 127 -4.02 -4.94 1.20
CA ASN A 127 -4.37 -5.35 -0.16
C ASN A 127 -3.57 -6.58 -0.63
N MET A 128 -2.75 -7.17 0.25
CA MET A 128 -1.86 -8.28 -0.09
C MET A 128 -2.28 -9.57 0.62
N PRO A 129 -2.94 -10.51 -0.06
CA PRO A 129 -3.25 -11.82 0.52
C PRO A 129 -2.01 -12.59 0.95
N GLU A 130 -0.85 -12.30 0.38
CA GLU A 130 0.43 -12.88 0.78
C GLU A 130 0.83 -12.47 2.19
N PHE A 131 0.48 -11.24 2.62
CA PHE A 131 0.62 -10.82 4.01
C PHE A 131 -0.32 -11.64 4.92
N TYR A 132 -1.55 -11.88 4.46
CA TYR A 132 -2.56 -12.62 5.24
C TYR A 132 -2.12 -14.06 5.43
N GLN A 133 -1.59 -14.68 4.38
CA GLN A 133 -1.01 -16.02 4.46
C GLN A 133 0.21 -16.07 5.38
N ALA A 134 1.09 -15.06 5.34
CA ALA A 134 2.30 -15.05 6.15
C ALA A 134 2.02 -14.90 7.66
N PHE A 135 0.95 -14.20 8.04
CA PHE A 135 0.61 -13.93 9.45
C PHE A 135 -0.66 -14.64 9.93
N GLY A 136 -1.36 -15.37 9.06
CA GLY A 136 -2.59 -16.09 9.40
C GLY A 136 -3.76 -15.16 9.72
N CYS A 137 -3.86 -14.02 9.03
CA CYS A 137 -4.98 -13.08 9.22
C CYS A 137 -6.31 -13.74 8.87
N LYS A 138 -7.32 -13.51 9.71
CA LYS A 138 -8.67 -14.07 9.59
C LYS A 138 -9.69 -12.97 9.32
N PRO A 139 -10.86 -13.32 8.75
CA PRO A 139 -11.96 -12.37 8.60
C PRO A 139 -12.29 -11.66 9.92
N GLY A 140 -12.34 -10.34 9.88
CA GLY A 140 -12.60 -9.49 11.05
C GLY A 140 -11.35 -9.04 11.83
N ASP A 141 -10.15 -9.57 11.51
CA ASP A 141 -8.91 -8.98 12.02
C ASP A 141 -8.74 -7.56 11.48
N LYS A 142 -8.14 -6.66 12.28
CA LYS A 142 -7.98 -5.24 11.92
C LYS A 142 -7.25 -4.99 10.60
N MET A 143 -6.35 -5.90 10.23
CA MET A 143 -5.55 -5.82 9.01
C MET A 143 -6.18 -6.55 7.82
N GLU A 144 -7.27 -7.27 8.04
CA GLU A 144 -7.97 -8.01 6.99
C GLU A 144 -8.98 -7.10 6.30
N ARG A 145 -9.13 -7.29 4.99
CA ARG A 145 -10.14 -6.64 4.16
C ARG A 145 -10.72 -7.68 3.22
N PRO A 146 -12.05 -7.69 3.00
CA PRO A 146 -12.68 -8.64 2.09
C PRO A 146 -11.99 -8.66 0.74
N THR A 147 -11.82 -9.84 0.14
CA THR A 147 -11.12 -10.01 -1.15
C THR A 147 -11.64 -9.06 -2.24
N ALA A 148 -12.96 -8.82 -2.28
CA ALA A 148 -13.58 -7.91 -3.25
C ALA A 148 -13.20 -6.43 -3.06
N GLU A 149 -12.67 -6.06 -1.89
CA GLU A 149 -12.23 -4.70 -1.56
C GLU A 149 -10.72 -4.51 -1.67
N GLN A 150 -9.95 -5.59 -1.87
CA GLN A 150 -8.50 -5.54 -2.04
C GLN A 150 -8.16 -5.06 -3.46
N ALA A 151 -7.50 -3.92 -3.55
CA ALA A 151 -7.08 -3.34 -4.82
C ALA A 151 -5.84 -4.08 -5.37
N ARG A 152 -5.88 -4.48 -6.65
CA ARG A 152 -4.74 -5.06 -7.38
C ARG A 152 -4.54 -4.34 -8.71
N ILE A 153 -3.46 -3.59 -8.83
CA ILE A 153 -3.31 -2.59 -9.90
C ILE A 153 -2.20 -2.96 -10.87
N TRP A 154 -0.98 -3.11 -10.36
CA TRP A 154 0.24 -3.40 -11.12
C TRP A 154 0.67 -4.86 -10.94
#